data_AF-A0AAV5IUY8-F1
#
_entry.id   AF-A0AAV5IUY8-F1
#
_cell.length_a   1.000
_cell.length_b   1.000
_cell.length_c   1.000
_cell.angle_alpha   90.00
_cell.angle_beta   90.00
_cell.angle_gamma   90.00
#
_symmetry.space_group_name_H-M   'P 1'
#
loop_
_entity.id
_entity.type
_entity.pdbx_description
1 polymer ?
#
loop_
_entity_poly.entity_id
_entity_poly.type
_entity_poly.pdbx_seq_one_letter_code
_entity_poly.pdbx_strand_id
1 'polypeptide(L)'
;MKIFYLGIACRDARWSTMRNTILSVYQPSHLASLVPTMQTYIDSATQNLHEEEEITFSNLSLKLVTDVTGQAAFGVDFGLSGPQTLVTDDSVRNVDENNEVSDFINQHMNATTQLRMDL
;
A
#
# COMPACT_ATOMS: atom_id res chain seq x y z
N MET A 1 5.26 -30.39 -17.26
CA MET A 1 4.89 -29.90 -15.91
C MET A 1 6.11 -29.24 -15.30
N LYS A 2 6.30 -27.95 -15.59
CA LYS A 2 7.59 -27.26 -15.42
C LYS A 2 7.38 -25.75 -15.26
N ILE A 3 6.53 -25.32 -14.32
CA ILE A 3 6.25 -23.89 -14.09
C ILE A 3 5.98 -23.61 -12.59
N PHE A 4 6.87 -24.05 -11.70
CA PHE A 4 6.87 -23.61 -10.29
C PHE A 4 8.24 -23.02 -9.89
N TYR A 5 8.87 -22.29 -10.80
CA TYR A 5 10.12 -21.57 -10.53
C TYR A 5 9.91 -20.06 -10.60
N LEU A 6 9.01 -19.56 -9.74
CA LEU A 6 9.17 -18.21 -9.20
C LEU A 6 8.70 -18.17 -7.75
N GLY A 7 9.17 -19.16 -6.97
CA GLY A 7 9.17 -19.05 -5.53
C GLY A 7 10.08 -17.88 -5.16
N ILE A 8 9.59 -17.02 -4.26
CA ILE A 8 10.40 -16.10 -3.45
C ILE A 8 11.73 -16.81 -3.16
N ALA A 9 12.86 -16.26 -3.63
CA ALA A 9 14.10 -16.99 -3.96
C ALA A 9 14.88 -17.64 -2.79
N CYS A 10 14.22 -18.12 -1.74
CA CYS A 10 14.80 -18.87 -0.64
C CYS A 10 14.36 -20.33 -0.68
N ARG A 11 15.32 -21.24 -0.90
CA ARG A 11 15.14 -22.70 -0.79
C ARG A 11 14.58 -23.08 0.59
N ASP A 12 13.74 -24.12 0.61
CA ASP A 12 12.76 -24.48 1.66
C ASP A 12 13.12 -24.20 3.13
N ALA A 13 14.35 -24.51 3.57
CA ALA A 13 14.76 -24.31 4.96
C ALA A 13 14.89 -22.82 5.32
N ARG A 14 15.45 -21.98 4.44
CA ARG A 14 15.58 -20.53 4.68
C ARG A 14 14.23 -19.84 4.61
N TRP A 15 13.39 -20.24 3.66
CA TRP A 15 12.01 -19.77 3.55
C TRP A 15 11.19 -20.11 4.80
N SER A 16 11.26 -21.37 5.25
CA SER A 16 10.54 -21.81 6.46
C SER A 16 10.97 -21.02 7.68
N THR A 17 12.28 -20.78 7.86
CA THR A 17 12.80 -19.95 8.96
C THR A 17 12.28 -18.51 8.85
N MET A 18 12.36 -17.87 7.68
CA MET A 18 11.85 -16.50 7.48
C MET A 18 10.35 -16.41 7.73
N ARG A 19 9.56 -17.34 7.20
CA ARG A 19 8.11 -17.42 7.40
C ARG A 19 7.76 -17.59 8.88
N ASN A 20 8.49 -18.44 9.59
CA ASN A 20 8.25 -18.68 11.01
C ASN A 20 8.54 -17.43 11.86
N THR A 21 9.51 -16.60 11.47
CA THR A 21 9.80 -15.33 12.14
C THR A 21 8.64 -14.33 12.06
N ILE A 22 7.92 -14.29 10.93
CA ILE A 22 6.81 -13.34 10.72
C ILE A 22 5.44 -13.92 11.08
N LEU A 23 5.35 -15.22 11.39
CA LEU A 23 4.07 -15.91 11.60
C LEU A 23 3.24 -15.30 12.75
N SER A 24 3.91 -14.81 13.79
CA SER A 24 3.27 -14.12 14.93
C SER A 24 2.57 -12.83 14.52
N VAL A 25 3.06 -12.13 13.49
CA VAL A 25 2.46 -10.88 12.96
C VAL A 25 1.09 -11.16 12.34
N TYR A 26 0.86 -12.37 11.82
CA TYR A 26 -0.42 -12.77 11.23
C TYR A 26 -1.37 -13.44 12.22
N GLN A 27 -1.10 -13.36 13.53
CA GLN A 27 -2.04 -13.84 14.53
C GLN A 27 -3.35 -13.04 14.46
N PRO A 28 -4.52 -13.70 14.61
CA PRO A 28 -5.81 -13.04 14.48
C PRO A 28 -5.98 -11.82 15.40
N SER A 29 -5.42 -11.88 16.62
CA SER A 29 -5.44 -10.75 17.57
C SER A 29 -4.64 -9.54 17.07
N HIS A 30 -3.49 -9.76 16.42
CA HIS A 30 -2.69 -8.69 15.87
C HIS A 30 -3.36 -8.08 14.64
N LEU A 31 -3.91 -8.91 13.75
CA LEU A 31 -4.68 -8.43 12.59
C LEU A 31 -5.92 -7.63 13.02
N ALA A 32 -6.64 -8.08 14.06
CA ALA A 32 -7.77 -7.33 14.61
C ALA A 32 -7.34 -5.97 15.17
N SER A 33 -6.12 -5.86 15.71
CA SER A 33 -5.59 -4.58 16.20
C SER A 33 -5.27 -3.56 15.10
N LEU A 34 -5.23 -3.99 13.83
CA LEU A 34 -5.07 -3.10 12.67
C LEU A 34 -6.38 -2.49 12.19
N VAL A 35 -7.54 -3.01 12.61
CA VAL A 35 -8.85 -2.50 12.19
C VAL A 35 -9.04 -1.01 12.55
N PRO A 36 -8.69 -0.54 13.76
CA PRO A 36 -8.73 0.89 14.09
C PRO A 36 -7.83 1.76 13.20
N THR A 37 -6.65 1.24 12.83
CA THR A 37 -5.73 1.92 11.90
C THR A 37 -6.37 2.06 10.52
N MET A 38 -6.94 0.98 9.98
CA MET A 38 -7.67 1.02 8.72
C MET A 38 -8.82 2.03 8.75
N GLN A 39 -9.57 2.07 9.86
CA GLN A 39 -10.68 3.02 10.03
C GLN A 39 -10.19 4.47 9.98
N THR A 40 -9.05 4.77 10.61
CA THR A 40 -8.48 6.14 10.61
C THR A 40 -8.13 6.60 9.19
N TYR A 41 -7.58 5.71 8.36
CA TYR A 41 -7.29 6.01 6.95
C TYR A 41 -8.55 6.14 6.10
N ILE A 42 -9.59 5.34 6.36
CA ILE A 42 -10.89 5.48 5.71
C ILE A 42 -11.52 6.83 6.06
N ASP A 43 -11.52 7.21 7.33
CA ASP A 43 -12.08 8.49 7.79
C ASP A 43 -11.34 9.67 7.13
N SER A 44 -10.01 9.59 7.05
CA SER A 44 -9.18 10.59 6.35
C SER A 44 -9.48 10.67 4.85
N ALA A 45 -9.59 9.52 4.18
CA ALA A 45 -9.88 9.46 2.75
C ALA A 45 -11.29 9.95 2.41
N THR A 46 -12.27 9.66 3.27
CA THR A 46 -13.67 10.07 3.05
C THR A 46 -13.88 11.57 3.21
N GLN A 47 -13.05 12.26 4.00
CA GLN A 47 -13.06 13.72 4.07
C GLN A 47 -12.69 14.40 2.74
N ASN A 48 -12.02 13.67 1.83
CA ASN A 48 -11.65 14.14 0.51
C ASN A 48 -12.68 13.85 -0.58
N LEU A 49 -13.77 13.16 -0.24
CA LEU A 49 -14.87 12.92 -1.17
C LEU A 49 -15.77 14.17 -1.22
N HIS A 50 -15.35 15.19 -1.97
CA HIS A 50 -16.23 16.31 -2.29
C HIS A 50 -17.29 15.88 -3.31
N GLU A 51 -18.54 16.34 -3.13
CA GLU A 51 -19.68 15.97 -3.99
C GLU A 51 -19.50 16.32 -5.48
N GLU A 52 -18.53 17.16 -5.82
CA GLU A 52 -18.32 17.69 -7.18
C GLU A 52 -17.11 17.07 -7.91
N GLU A 53 -16.31 16.22 -7.27
CA GLU A 53 -15.09 15.67 -7.87
C GLU A 53 -15.26 14.21 -8.33
N GLU A 54 -14.95 13.92 -9.60
CA GLU A 54 -14.94 12.55 -10.12
C GLU A 54 -13.69 11.83 -9.60
N ILE A 55 -13.85 11.10 -8.50
CA ILE A 55 -12.76 10.36 -7.88
C ILE A 55 -12.66 8.99 -8.53
N THR A 56 -11.50 8.72 -9.15
CA THR A 56 -11.22 7.39 -9.69
C THR A 56 -11.02 6.41 -8.55
N PHE A 57 -11.96 5.48 -8.37
CA PHE A 57 -11.94 4.49 -7.29
C PHE A 57 -10.61 3.71 -7.20
N SER A 58 -10.00 3.38 -8.34
CA SER A 58 -8.70 2.67 -8.35
C SER A 58 -7.57 3.51 -7.75
N ASN A 59 -7.52 4.81 -8.05
CA ASN A 59 -6.51 5.72 -7.49
C ASN A 59 -6.71 5.88 -5.98
N LEU A 60 -7.96 6.11 -5.55
CA LEU A 60 -8.33 6.19 -4.14
C LEU A 60 -7.95 4.91 -3.39
N SER A 61 -8.31 3.75 -3.95
CA SER A 61 -8.02 2.43 -3.36
C SER A 61 -6.51 2.18 -3.26
N LEU A 62 -5.74 2.54 -4.28
CA LEU A 62 -4.29 2.39 -4.27
C LEU A 62 -3.63 3.23 -3.18
N LYS A 63 -4.04 4.50 -3.03
CA LYS A 63 -3.55 5.41 -1.98
C LYS A 63 -3.87 4.86 -0.59
N LEU A 64 -5.13 4.50 -0.36
CA LEU A 64 -5.60 3.90 0.89
C LEU A 64 -4.84 2.62 1.27
N VAL A 65 -4.74 1.67 0.33
CA VAL A 65 -4.05 0.40 0.58
C VAL A 65 -2.57 0.62 0.86
N THR A 66 -1.94 1.58 0.17
CA THR A 66 -0.53 1.90 0.37
C THR A 66 -0.27 2.48 1.76
N ASP A 67 -1.07 3.45 2.21
CA ASP A 67 -0.94 4.04 3.55
C ASP A 67 -1.20 2.99 4.64
N VAL A 68 -2.29 2.23 4.53
CA VAL A 68 -2.62 1.17 5.49
C VAL A 68 -1.52 0.11 5.56
N THR A 69 -0.96 -0.29 4.41
CA THR A 69 0.11 -1.29 4.36
C THR A 69 1.42 -0.74 4.90
N GLY A 70 1.75 0.52 4.59
CA GLY A 70 2.89 1.24 5.15
C GLY A 70 2.87 1.25 6.67
N GLN A 71 1.73 1.64 7.23
CA GLN A 71 1.57 1.75 8.67
C GLN A 71 1.54 0.38 9.35
N ALA A 72 0.85 -0.60 8.76
CA ALA A 72 0.73 -1.93 9.33
C ALA A 72 2.02 -2.77 9.24
N ALA A 73 2.78 -2.66 8.14
CA ALA A 73 3.96 -3.49 7.91
C ALA A 73 5.26 -2.83 8.37
N PHE A 74 5.35 -1.49 8.27
CA PHE A 74 6.59 -0.74 8.50
C PHE A 74 6.45 0.37 9.55
N GLY A 75 5.23 0.67 10.01
CA GLY A 75 4.98 1.81 10.91
C GLY A 75 5.21 3.16 10.23
N VAL A 76 5.04 3.21 8.90
CA VAL A 76 5.25 4.41 8.08
C VAL A 76 3.93 4.91 7.53
N ASP A 77 3.64 6.19 7.73
CA ASP A 77 2.53 6.88 7.10
C ASP A 77 3.03 7.65 5.86
N PHE A 78 2.52 7.31 4.68
CA PHE A 78 2.90 7.99 3.43
C PHE A 78 2.02 9.22 3.15
N GLY A 79 0.94 9.43 3.90
CA GLY A 79 0.07 10.60 3.76
C GLY A 79 -0.64 10.70 2.42
N LEU A 80 -0.85 9.59 1.71
CA LEU A 80 -1.44 9.58 0.36
C LEU A 80 -2.96 9.74 0.37
N SER A 81 -3.61 9.34 1.47
CA SER A 81 -5.05 9.33 1.67
C SER A 81 -5.58 10.57 2.41
N GLY A 82 -4.69 11.37 3.00
CA GLY A 82 -5.05 12.62 3.66
C GLY A 82 -5.39 13.75 2.70
N PRO A 83 -6.04 14.82 3.19
CA PRO A 83 -6.33 15.98 2.38
C PRO A 83 -5.05 16.56 1.80
N GLN A 84 -4.93 16.49 0.49
CA GLN A 84 -3.96 17.29 -0.24
C GLN A 84 -4.39 18.73 0.01
N THR A 85 -3.71 19.42 0.92
CA THR A 85 -3.64 20.87 0.84
C THR A 85 -3.13 21.17 -0.56
N LEU A 86 -4.05 21.46 -1.48
CA LEU A 86 -3.76 22.20 -2.68
C LEU A 86 -3.20 23.52 -2.18
N VAL A 87 -1.87 23.55 -2.00
CA VAL A 87 -1.15 24.79 -1.80
C VAL A 87 -1.31 25.49 -3.15
N THR A 88 -2.37 26.27 -3.28
CA THR A 88 -2.41 27.36 -4.24
C THR A 88 -1.38 28.37 -3.77
N ASP A 89 -0.11 28.09 -4.01
CA ASP A 89 0.90 29.12 -4.00
C ASP A 89 1.89 28.87 -5.12
N ASP A 90 1.97 29.88 -5.97
CA ASP A 90 2.80 30.02 -7.14
C ASP A 90 4.27 30.24 -6.73
N SER A 91 4.83 29.31 -5.95
CA SER A 91 6.21 29.41 -5.47
C SER A 91 6.92 28.05 -5.45
N VAL A 92 7.53 27.75 -6.59
CA VAL A 92 8.73 26.91 -6.79
C VAL A 92 9.32 26.30 -5.51
N ARG A 93 9.03 25.02 -5.28
CA ARG A 93 10.03 24.09 -4.74
C ARG A 93 9.94 22.77 -5.51
N ASN A 94 10.83 22.65 -6.48
CA ASN A 94 11.28 21.36 -7.00
C ASN A 94 11.79 20.54 -5.81
N VAL A 95 10.95 19.64 -5.30
CA VAL A 95 11.42 18.55 -4.43
C VAL A 95 11.04 17.25 -5.11
N ASP A 96 12.09 16.54 -5.47
CA ASP A 96 12.19 15.26 -6.17
C ASP A 96 11.52 14.07 -5.44
N GLU A 97 10.60 14.34 -4.50
CA GLU A 97 9.92 13.35 -3.65
C GLU A 97 8.74 12.68 -4.36
N ASN A 98 8.20 13.30 -5.43
CA ASN A 98 7.11 12.72 -6.21
C ASN A 98 7.56 11.55 -7.10
N ASN A 99 8.86 11.41 -7.36
CA ASN A 99 9.35 10.38 -8.28
C ASN A 99 9.32 8.99 -7.62
N GLU A 100 9.83 8.88 -6.39
CA GLU A 100 9.92 7.59 -5.69
C GLU A 100 8.55 7.02 -5.29
N VAL A 101 7.63 7.88 -4.85
CA VAL A 101 6.24 7.49 -4.53
C VAL A 101 5.48 7.09 -5.79
N SER A 102 5.64 7.86 -6.89
CA SER A 102 5.02 7.52 -8.16
C SER A 102 5.57 6.23 -8.74
N ASP A 103 6.88 6.01 -8.62
CA ASP A 103 7.54 4.76 -9.02
C ASP A 103 7.05 3.57 -8.21
N PHE A 104 6.88 3.72 -6.90
CA PHE A 104 6.28 2.69 -6.05
C PHE A 104 4.84 2.36 -6.48
N ILE A 105 4.00 3.38 -6.71
CA ILE A 105 2.61 3.17 -7.15
C ILE A 105 2.57 2.49 -8.51
N ASN A 106 3.41 2.91 -9.45
CA ASN A 106 3.51 2.31 -10.78
C ASN A 106 3.99 0.85 -10.70
N GLN A 107 4.97 0.55 -9.84
CA GLN A 107 5.45 -0.81 -9.64
C GLN A 107 4.40 -1.69 -8.97
N HIS A 108 3.69 -1.16 -7.96
CA HIS A 108 2.61 -1.86 -7.27
C HIS A 108 1.45 -2.19 -8.21
N MET A 109 0.99 -1.20 -8.98
CA MET A 109 -0.06 -1.38 -10.00
C MET A 109 0.33 -2.44 -11.02
N ASN A 110 1.57 -2.41 -11.53
CA ASN A 110 2.06 -3.43 -12.46
C ASN A 110 2.12 -4.82 -11.81
N ALA A 111 2.59 -4.94 -10.56
CA ALA A 111 2.65 -6.22 -9.86
C ALA A 111 1.26 -6.84 -9.65
N THR A 112 0.26 -6.04 -9.28
CA THR A 112 -1.09 -6.54 -8.98
C THR A 112 -1.92 -6.80 -10.24
N THR A 113 -1.68 -6.05 -11.33
CA THR A 113 -2.38 -6.26 -12.62
C THR A 113 -1.77 -7.39 -13.46
N GLN A 114 -0.48 -7.66 -13.32
CA GLN A 114 0.21 -8.75 -14.02
C GLN A 114 0.13 -10.10 -13.28
N LEU A 115 -0.42 -10.12 -12.06
CA LEU A 115 -0.78 -11.34 -11.33
C LEU A 115 -1.94 -12.06 -12.05
N ARG A 116 -1.60 -12.77 -13.13
CA ARG A 116 -2.44 -13.81 -13.69
C ARG A 116 -2.35 -15.00 -12.73
N MET A 117 -3.44 -15.32 -12.06
CA MET A 117 -3.63 -16.67 -11.52
C MET A 117 -3.79 -17.60 -12.72
N ASP A 118 -2.70 -18.24 -13.13
CA ASP A 118 -2.77 -19.37 -14.05
C ASP A 118 -3.57 -20.49 -13.36
N LEU A 119 -4.78 -20.74 -13.89
CA LEU A 119 -5.69 -21.80 -13.47
C LEU A 119 -5.28 -23.14 -14.10
#